data_AF-A0A662W607-F1
#
_entry.id   AF-A0A662W607-F1
#
_cell.length_a   1.000
_cell.length_b   1.000
_cell.length_c   1.000
_cell.angle_alpha   90.00
_cell.angle_beta   90.00
_cell.angle_gamma   90.00
#
_symmetry.space_group_name_H-M   'P 1'
#
loop_
_entity.id
_entity.type
_entity.pdbx_description
1 polymer ?
#
loop_
_entity_poly.entity_id
_entity_poly.type
_entity_poly.pdbx_seq_one_letter_code
_entity_poly.pdbx_strand_id
1 'polypeptide(L)'
;MRVYEEKIPQLIRPFHENFSAQTETLVSEKYISYFRLVDQLVSMSMAAMTKREKENLRKVNKIRREYIKHLIKQYDSNLDDEFKRIRDTIINYNLNNVILRICNFALSKKLMKDMVPKDADNYDFEEDLRDTLDEIAFQLESVGVEPLKIEVGEEDG
;
A
#
# COMPACT_ATOMS: atom_id res chain seq x y z
N MET A 1 -2.07 -32.34 15.94
CA MET A 1 -2.27 -30.92 16.31
C MET A 1 -1.03 -30.40 17.05
N ARG A 2 0.15 -30.33 16.38
CA ARG A 2 1.43 -29.89 17.01
C ARG A 2 2.33 -29.02 16.11
N VAL A 3 2.02 -28.88 14.82
CA VAL A 3 2.86 -28.13 13.87
C VAL A 3 2.58 -26.61 13.91
N TYR A 4 1.40 -26.22 14.39
CA TYR A 4 0.97 -24.82 14.41
C TYR A 4 1.50 -24.05 15.63
N GLU A 5 1.69 -24.69 16.78
CA GLU A 5 2.15 -24.03 18.02
C GLU A 5 3.62 -23.57 17.94
N GLU A 6 4.48 -24.23 17.16
CA GLU A 6 5.89 -23.84 17.02
C GLU A 6 6.13 -22.72 15.99
N LYS A 7 5.27 -22.58 14.97
CA LYS A 7 5.47 -21.61 13.88
C LYS A 7 4.77 -20.26 14.10
N ILE A 8 3.72 -20.23 14.91
CA ILE A 8 2.98 -19.01 15.24
C ILE A 8 3.89 -17.96 15.93
N PRO A 9 4.72 -18.30 16.94
CA PRO A 9 5.61 -17.32 17.58
C PRO A 9 6.65 -16.73 16.62
N GLN A 10 7.10 -17.51 15.64
CA GLN A 10 8.11 -17.10 14.65
C GLN A 10 7.55 -16.12 13.60
N LEU A 11 6.23 -16.09 13.41
CA LEU A 11 5.55 -15.14 12.52
C LEU A 11 5.02 -13.92 13.29
N ILE A 12 4.58 -14.12 14.54
CA ILE A 12 4.14 -13.03 15.43
C ILE A 12 5.26 -12.04 15.64
N ARG A 13 6.50 -12.49 15.89
CA ARG A 13 7.60 -11.59 16.20
C ARG A 13 7.95 -10.64 15.04
N PRO A 14 8.20 -11.09 13.80
CA PRO A 14 8.40 -10.20 12.65
C PRO A 14 7.20 -9.29 12.37
N PHE A 15 5.98 -9.77 12.61
CA PHE A 15 4.77 -8.97 12.46
C PHE A 15 4.69 -7.86 13.51
N HIS A 16 4.98 -8.17 14.77
CA HIS A 16 5.00 -7.24 15.88
C HIS A 16 6.15 -6.24 15.78
N GLU A 17 7.32 -6.68 15.29
CA GLU A 17 8.47 -5.82 15.00
C GLU A 17 8.16 -4.86 13.83
N ASN A 18 7.53 -5.36 12.75
CA ASN A 18 7.05 -4.49 11.67
C ASN A 18 6.01 -3.50 12.15
N PHE A 19 5.01 -3.96 12.90
CA PHE A 19 3.93 -3.12 13.41
C PHE A 19 4.48 -2.05 14.37
N SER A 20 5.37 -2.42 15.29
CA SER A 20 6.00 -1.46 16.22
C SER A 20 6.87 -0.45 15.46
N ALA A 21 7.66 -0.89 14.48
CA ALA A 21 8.47 -0.01 13.65
C ALA A 21 7.61 0.94 12.78
N GLN A 22 6.50 0.46 12.24
CA GLN A 22 5.52 1.28 11.52
C GLN A 22 4.91 2.35 12.45
N THR A 23 4.58 1.96 13.68
CA THR A 23 3.98 2.85 14.68
C THR A 23 4.98 3.92 15.15
N GLU A 24 6.23 3.55 15.46
CA GLU A 24 7.29 4.51 15.81
C GLU A 24 7.66 5.43 14.64
N THR A 25 7.58 4.93 13.41
CA THR A 25 7.86 5.73 12.21
C THR A 25 6.76 6.73 11.93
N LEU A 26 5.49 6.35 12.14
CA LEU A 26 4.34 7.25 12.07
C LEU A 26 4.41 8.36 13.10
N VAL A 27 4.84 8.06 14.33
CA VAL A 27 5.02 9.04 15.41
C VAL A 27 6.19 9.99 15.15
N SER A 28 7.19 9.58 14.36
CA SER A 28 8.40 10.38 14.10
C SER A 28 8.41 11.12 12.76
N GLU A 29 7.33 11.06 11.96
CA GLU A 29 7.23 11.63 10.60
C GLU A 29 8.33 11.16 9.64
N LYS A 30 9.03 10.06 9.95
CA LYS A 30 10.12 9.54 9.12
C LYS A 30 9.60 8.61 8.03
N TYR A 31 8.76 9.14 7.13
CA TYR A 31 8.12 8.40 6.03
C TYR A 31 9.08 7.53 5.18
N ILE A 32 10.35 7.93 5.09
CA ILE A 32 11.41 7.15 4.40
C ILE A 32 11.58 5.75 4.99
N SER A 33 11.58 5.60 6.33
CA SER A 33 11.72 4.30 6.97
C SER A 33 10.48 3.43 6.74
N TYR A 34 9.31 4.05 6.75
CA TYR A 34 8.03 3.38 6.48
C TYR A 34 8.01 2.82 5.05
N PHE A 35 8.40 3.62 4.05
CA PHE A 35 8.45 3.16 2.66
C PHE A 35 9.44 2.01 2.46
N ARG A 36 10.60 2.05 3.13
CA ARG A 36 11.56 0.93 3.09
C ARG A 36 10.98 -0.37 3.67
N LEU A 37 10.20 -0.29 4.74
CA LEU A 37 9.53 -1.46 5.32
C LEU A 37 8.47 -2.03 4.36
N VAL A 38 7.70 -1.16 3.69
CA VAL A 38 6.73 -1.58 2.67
C VAL A 38 7.45 -2.30 1.52
N ASP A 39 8.56 -1.75 1.01
CA ASP A 39 9.35 -2.37 -0.06
C ASP A 39 9.93 -3.74 0.35
N GLN A 40 10.36 -3.88 1.61
CA GLN A 40 10.81 -5.16 2.16
C GLN A 40 9.65 -6.16 2.24
N LEU A 41 8.48 -5.73 2.69
CA LEU A 41 7.29 -6.59 2.77
C LEU A 41 6.83 -7.04 1.38
N VAL A 42 6.87 -6.16 0.37
CA VAL A 42 6.63 -6.51 -1.03
C VAL A 42 7.59 -7.63 -1.45
N SER A 43 8.88 -7.44 -1.21
CA SER A 43 9.92 -8.41 -1.58
C SER A 43 9.69 -9.78 -0.94
N MET A 44 9.36 -9.82 0.36
CA MET A 44 9.08 -11.05 1.10
C MET A 44 7.78 -11.73 0.66
N SER A 45 6.75 -10.94 0.36
CA SER A 45 5.43 -11.46 -0.04
C SER A 45 5.36 -11.88 -1.51
N MET A 46 6.34 -11.54 -2.35
CA MET A 46 6.24 -11.81 -3.79
C MET A 46 6.09 -13.28 -4.17
N ALA A 47 6.69 -14.18 -3.40
CA ALA A 47 6.56 -15.63 -3.59
C ALA A 47 5.18 -16.16 -3.16
N ALA A 48 4.48 -15.44 -2.28
CA ALA A 48 3.13 -15.76 -1.83
C ALA A 48 2.05 -15.20 -2.76
N MET A 49 2.34 -14.13 -3.51
CA MET A 49 1.36 -13.48 -4.37
C MET A 49 0.96 -14.30 -5.60
N THR A 50 -0.35 -14.29 -5.88
CA THR A 50 -0.97 -14.74 -7.12
C THR A 50 -0.65 -13.80 -8.30
N LYS A 51 -1.02 -14.21 -9.52
CA LYS A 51 -0.87 -13.37 -10.71
C LYS A 51 -1.69 -12.07 -10.61
N ARG A 52 -2.94 -12.18 -10.12
CA ARG A 52 -3.84 -11.03 -9.93
C ARG A 52 -3.29 -10.03 -8.91
N GLU A 53 -2.79 -10.50 -7.76
CA GLU A 53 -2.18 -9.62 -6.75
C GLU A 53 -0.94 -8.89 -7.28
N LYS A 54 -0.13 -9.56 -8.12
CA LYS A 54 1.00 -8.93 -8.82
C LYS A 54 0.56 -7.85 -9.81
N GLU A 55 -0.54 -8.07 -10.51
CA GLU A 55 -1.14 -7.09 -11.42
C GLU A 55 -1.69 -5.88 -10.66
N ASN A 56 -2.40 -6.11 -9.56
CA ASN A 56 -2.89 -5.05 -8.66
C ASN A 56 -1.72 -4.20 -8.13
N LEU A 57 -0.64 -4.83 -7.67
CA LEU A 57 0.57 -4.13 -7.24
C LEU A 57 1.16 -3.25 -8.35
N ARG A 58 1.17 -3.73 -9.61
CA ARG A 58 1.62 -2.93 -10.76
C ARG A 58 0.69 -1.75 -11.05
N LYS A 59 -0.63 -1.93 -10.91
CA LYS A 59 -1.65 -0.88 -11.08
C LYS A 59 -1.40 0.26 -10.08
N VAL A 60 -1.24 -0.05 -8.80
CA VAL A 60 -0.92 0.95 -7.76
C VAL A 60 0.39 1.69 -8.06
N ASN A 61 1.43 0.97 -8.46
CA ASN A 61 2.72 1.57 -8.83
C ASN A 61 2.65 2.46 -10.08
N LYS A 62 1.78 2.13 -11.05
CA LYS A 62 1.52 2.96 -12.22
C LYS A 62 0.85 4.27 -11.79
N ILE A 63 -0.22 4.17 -11.00
CA ILE A 63 -0.96 5.31 -10.42
C ILE A 63 -0.01 6.24 -9.66
N ARG A 64 0.83 5.70 -8.78
CA ARG A 64 1.84 6.47 -8.04
C ARG A 64 2.73 7.30 -8.95
N ARG A 65 3.23 6.71 -10.05
CA ARG A 65 4.09 7.40 -11.02
C ARG A 65 3.33 8.49 -11.78
N GLU A 66 2.06 8.28 -12.09
CA GLU A 66 1.22 9.26 -12.77
C GLU A 66 0.93 10.45 -11.87
N TYR A 67 0.60 10.24 -10.60
CA TYR A 67 0.47 11.31 -9.61
C TYR A 67 1.75 12.12 -9.44
N ILE A 68 2.91 11.45 -9.30
CA ILE A 68 4.19 12.16 -9.18
C ILE A 68 4.45 13.03 -10.42
N LYS A 69 4.18 12.51 -11.63
CA LYS A 69 4.30 13.30 -12.86
C LYS A 69 3.34 14.48 -12.90
N HIS A 70 2.11 14.29 -12.43
CA HIS A 70 1.08 15.34 -12.34
C HIS A 70 1.53 16.46 -11.38
N LEU A 71 2.01 16.10 -10.19
CA LEU A 71 2.55 17.06 -9.22
C LEU A 71 3.76 17.82 -9.79
N ILE A 72 4.69 17.14 -10.46
CA ILE A 72 5.86 17.80 -11.08
C ILE A 72 5.43 18.83 -12.13
N LYS A 73 4.32 18.62 -12.84
CA LYS A 73 3.81 19.61 -13.81
C LYS A 73 3.17 20.82 -13.15
N GLN A 74 2.57 20.64 -11.97
CA GLN A 74 1.94 21.73 -11.23
C GLN A 74 2.96 22.58 -10.46
N TYR A 75 4.02 21.95 -9.95
CA TYR A 75 5.11 22.63 -9.25
C TYR A 75 6.22 22.98 -10.25
N ASP A 76 6.27 24.24 -10.68
CA ASP A 76 7.27 24.73 -11.63
C ASP A 76 8.68 24.70 -10.98
N SER A 77 9.42 23.65 -11.32
CA SER A 77 10.89 23.49 -11.25
C SER A 77 11.65 23.69 -9.93
N ASN A 78 11.03 24.19 -8.85
CA ASN A 78 11.60 24.13 -7.51
C ASN A 78 10.92 23.00 -6.71
N LEU A 79 11.69 21.96 -6.39
CA LEU A 79 11.32 20.89 -5.45
C LEU A 79 11.23 21.45 -4.03
N ASP A 80 10.25 22.33 -3.81
CA ASP A 80 9.89 22.92 -2.52
C ASP A 80 9.59 21.81 -1.50
N ASP A 81 9.81 22.10 -0.24
CA ASP A 81 9.47 21.21 0.86
C ASP A 81 7.96 20.90 0.89
N GLU A 82 7.12 21.80 0.37
CA GLU A 82 5.69 21.54 0.14
C GLU A 82 5.45 20.41 -0.87
N PHE A 83 6.13 20.43 -2.03
CA PHE A 83 6.05 19.34 -3.01
C PHE A 83 6.46 18.00 -2.39
N LYS A 84 7.56 17.98 -1.63
CA LYS A 84 8.02 16.75 -0.95
C LYS A 84 6.98 16.27 0.05
N ARG A 85 6.41 17.17 0.84
CA ARG A 85 5.38 16.85 1.83
C ARG A 85 4.14 16.25 1.18
N ILE A 86 3.64 16.85 0.10
CA ILE A 86 2.47 16.33 -0.64
C ILE A 86 2.78 14.97 -1.27
N ARG A 87 3.91 14.87 -1.98
CA ARG A 87 4.35 13.62 -2.60
C ARG A 87 4.45 12.50 -1.57
N ASP A 88 5.08 12.75 -0.44
CA ASP A 88 5.38 11.69 0.53
C ASP A 88 4.17 11.39 1.44
N THR A 89 3.47 12.41 1.91
CA THR A 89 2.38 12.27 2.89
C THR A 89 1.03 11.99 2.25
N ILE A 90 0.73 12.63 1.11
CA ILE A 90 -0.58 12.48 0.47
C ILE A 90 -0.53 11.33 -0.55
N ILE A 91 0.48 11.30 -1.43
CA ILE A 91 0.52 10.27 -2.48
C ILE A 91 1.14 8.97 -1.98
N ASN A 92 2.40 9.00 -1.55
CA ASN A 92 3.16 7.78 -1.27
C ASN A 92 2.62 7.03 -0.06
N TYR A 93 2.24 7.73 1.01
CA TYR A 93 1.67 7.09 2.20
C TYR A 93 0.37 6.34 1.89
N ASN A 94 -0.61 7.02 1.29
CA ASN A 94 -1.91 6.42 0.96
C ASN A 94 -1.78 5.24 -0.01
N LEU A 95 -1.01 5.38 -1.09
CA LEU A 95 -0.82 4.28 -2.04
C LEU A 95 0.00 3.12 -1.43
N ASN A 96 0.93 3.39 -0.50
CA ASN A 96 1.63 2.32 0.21
C ASN A 96 0.71 1.56 1.17
N ASN A 97 -0.34 2.18 1.72
CA ASN A 97 -1.34 1.46 2.52
C ASN A 97 -2.07 0.41 1.67
N VAL A 98 -2.43 0.72 0.43
CA VAL A 98 -3.01 -0.26 -0.51
C VAL A 98 -2.02 -1.40 -0.79
N ILE A 99 -0.74 -1.07 -0.99
CA ILE A 99 0.32 -2.07 -1.18
C ILE A 99 0.43 -2.99 0.04
N LEU A 100 0.40 -2.45 1.25
CA LEU A 100 0.43 -3.23 2.47
C LEU A 100 -0.74 -4.20 2.56
N ARG A 101 -1.95 -3.75 2.20
CA ARG A 101 -3.14 -4.62 2.21
C ARG A 101 -3.02 -5.78 1.22
N ILE A 102 -2.53 -5.53 0.00
CA ILE A 102 -2.21 -6.58 -0.98
C ILE A 102 -1.19 -7.59 -0.40
N CYS A 103 -0.11 -7.10 0.19
CA CYS A 103 0.95 -7.94 0.74
C CYS A 103 0.44 -8.80 1.93
N ASN A 104 -0.30 -8.17 2.84
CA ASN A 104 -0.87 -8.83 4.00
C ASN A 104 -1.89 -9.89 3.61
N PHE A 105 -2.75 -9.61 2.62
CA PHE A 105 -3.69 -10.59 2.10
C PHE A 105 -2.96 -11.81 1.50
N ALA A 106 -1.97 -11.58 0.65
CA ALA A 106 -1.18 -12.65 0.03
C ALA A 106 -0.46 -13.53 1.07
N LEU A 107 0.17 -12.91 2.08
CA LEU A 107 0.82 -13.63 3.17
C LEU A 107 -0.18 -14.40 4.03
N SER A 108 -1.29 -13.77 4.40
CA SER A 108 -2.36 -14.38 5.20
C SER A 108 -2.93 -15.61 4.51
N LYS A 109 -3.23 -15.51 3.22
CA LYS A 109 -3.68 -16.63 2.39
C LYS A 109 -2.67 -17.77 2.33
N LYS A 110 -1.38 -17.46 2.27
CA LYS A 110 -0.31 -18.46 2.21
C LYS A 110 -0.10 -19.16 3.55
N LEU A 111 -0.12 -18.41 4.66
CA LEU A 111 0.12 -18.91 6.02
C LEU A 111 -1.07 -19.65 6.58
N MET A 112 -2.28 -19.14 6.34
CA MET A 112 -3.53 -19.68 6.86
C MET A 112 -4.28 -20.50 5.80
N LYS A 113 -3.58 -21.00 4.78
CA LYS A 113 -4.17 -21.74 3.65
C LYS A 113 -5.06 -22.91 4.08
N ASP A 114 -4.73 -23.54 5.21
CA ASP A 114 -5.46 -24.69 5.76
C ASP A 114 -6.53 -24.29 6.80
N MET A 115 -6.58 -23.01 7.19
CA MET A 115 -7.46 -22.47 8.24
C MET A 115 -8.51 -21.48 7.72
N VAL A 116 -8.24 -20.82 6.59
CA VAL A 116 -9.16 -19.86 5.98
C VAL A 116 -10.14 -20.64 5.10
N PRO A 117 -11.46 -20.52 5.34
CA PRO A 117 -12.47 -21.08 4.43
C PRO A 117 -12.17 -20.61 3.01
N LYS A 118 -12.33 -21.49 2.01
CA LYS A 118 -12.09 -21.13 0.60
C LYS A 118 -12.94 -19.95 0.12
N ASP A 119 -13.98 -19.62 0.88
CA ASP A 119 -15.02 -18.65 0.59
C ASP A 119 -14.89 -17.38 1.47
N ALA A 120 -13.86 -17.30 2.33
CA ALA A 120 -13.61 -16.09 3.11
C ALA A 120 -13.25 -14.94 2.16
N ASP A 121 -13.92 -13.79 2.35
CA ASP A 121 -13.90 -12.63 1.44
C ASP A 121 -12.54 -12.40 0.80
N ASN A 122 -12.53 -12.48 -0.53
CA ASN A 122 -11.37 -12.08 -1.31
C ASN A 122 -11.21 -10.58 -1.13
N TYR A 123 -10.05 -10.14 -0.67
CA TYR A 123 -9.67 -8.73 -0.61
C TYR A 123 -10.16 -7.96 -1.85
N ASP A 124 -11.07 -7.01 -1.64
CA ASP A 124 -11.58 -6.15 -2.71
C ASP A 124 -10.59 -5.01 -2.96
N PHE A 125 -9.71 -5.29 -3.92
CA PHE A 125 -8.70 -4.32 -4.33
C PHE A 125 -9.29 -3.08 -5.00
N GLU A 126 -10.40 -3.20 -5.74
CA GLU A 126 -10.91 -2.08 -6.53
C GLU A 126 -11.67 -1.11 -5.63
N GLU A 127 -12.42 -1.60 -4.65
CA GLU A 127 -13.04 -0.79 -3.60
C GLU A 127 -11.97 -0.02 -2.80
N ASP A 128 -10.97 -0.73 -2.26
CA ASP A 128 -9.89 -0.11 -1.49
C ASP A 128 -9.09 0.92 -2.29
N LEU A 129 -8.85 0.65 -3.59
CA LEU A 129 -8.15 1.58 -4.46
C LEU A 129 -8.99 2.83 -4.72
N ARG A 130 -10.29 2.68 -4.94
CA ARG A 130 -11.23 3.80 -5.16
C ARG A 130 -11.27 4.71 -3.94
N ASP A 131 -11.51 4.14 -2.76
CA ASP A 131 -11.55 4.90 -1.50
C ASP A 131 -10.23 5.65 -1.25
N THR A 132 -9.10 5.00 -1.55
CA THR A 132 -7.78 5.63 -1.41
C THR A 132 -7.58 6.78 -2.40
N LEU A 133 -8.08 6.66 -3.63
CA LEU A 133 -7.99 7.72 -4.63
C LEU A 133 -8.88 8.90 -4.30
N ASP A 134 -10.08 8.65 -3.76
CA ASP A 134 -10.99 9.70 -3.28
C ASP A 134 -10.38 10.46 -2.10
N GLU A 135 -9.74 9.75 -1.16
CA GLU A 135 -9.00 10.38 -0.04
C GLU A 135 -7.82 11.21 -0.54
N ILE A 136 -7.04 10.70 -1.49
CA ILE A 136 -5.94 11.46 -2.11
C ILE A 136 -6.49 12.73 -2.77
N ALA A 137 -7.60 12.63 -3.50
CA ALA A 137 -8.19 13.77 -4.18
C ALA A 137 -8.63 14.84 -3.18
N PHE A 138 -9.35 14.44 -2.13
CA PHE A 138 -9.76 15.32 -1.05
C PHE A 138 -8.57 16.01 -0.36
N GLN A 139 -7.52 15.26 -0.03
CA GLN A 139 -6.34 15.81 0.61
C GLN A 139 -5.59 16.79 -0.30
N LEU A 140 -5.47 16.52 -1.60
CA LEU A 140 -4.85 17.44 -2.56
C LEU A 140 -5.65 18.74 -2.69
N GLU A 141 -6.98 18.65 -2.83
CA GLU A 141 -7.85 19.82 -2.90
C GLU A 141 -7.75 20.69 -1.65
N SER A 142 -7.63 20.07 -0.47
CA SER A 142 -7.48 20.79 0.81
C SER A 142 -6.20 21.64 0.91
N VAL A 143 -5.17 21.30 0.12
CA VAL A 143 -3.91 22.05 0.04
C VAL A 143 -3.80 22.87 -1.26
N GLY A 144 -4.89 23.02 -2.01
CA GLY A 144 -4.95 23.84 -3.23
C GLY A 144 -4.30 23.22 -4.46
N VAL A 145 -4.12 21.90 -4.47
CA VAL A 145 -3.54 21.15 -5.60
C VAL A 145 -4.64 20.43 -6.36
N GLU A 146 -4.64 20.54 -7.69
CA GLU A 146 -5.64 19.87 -8.53
C GLU A 146 -5.37 18.35 -8.55
N PRO A 147 -6.33 17.49 -8.16
CA PRO A 147 -6.11 16.05 -8.15
C PRO A 147 -6.10 15.47 -9.57
N LEU A 148 -5.39 14.35 -9.73
CA LEU A 148 -5.40 13.62 -11.00
C LEU A 148 -6.68 12.77 -11.09
N LYS A 149 -7.47 12.95 -12.15
CA LYS A 149 -8.60 12.07 -12.42
C LYS A 149 -8.12 10.72 -12.93
N ILE A 150 -8.25 9.70 -12.09
CA ILE A 150 -7.92 8.31 -12.42
C ILE A 150 -9.21 7.50 -12.33
N GLU A 151 -9.61 6.90 -13.44
CA GLU A 151 -10.73 5.96 -13.43
C GLU A 151 -10.26 4.61 -12.91
N VAL A 152 -10.90 4.15 -11.84
CA VAL A 152 -10.78 2.78 -11.36
C VAL A 152 -11.70 1.92 -12.22
N GLY A 153 -11.20 1.53 -13.40
CA GLY A 153 -11.96 0.71 -14.33
C GLY A 153 -12.27 -0.68 -13.76
N GLU A 154 -13.54 -1.06 -13.82
CA GLU A 154 -13.93 -2.41 -14.26
C GLU A 154 -13.45 -2.53 -15.71
N GLU A 155 -12.34 -3.24 -15.96
CA GLU A 155 -12.04 -3.64 -17.35
C GLU A 155 -13.07 -4.72 -17.74
N ASP A 156 -14.09 -4.27 -18.48
CA ASP A 156 -14.96 -4.98 -19.43
C ASP A 156 -15.17 -6.50 -19.26
N GLY A 157 -16.43 -6.87 -18.99
CA GLY A 157 -17.20 -7.90 -19.75
C GLY A 157 -16.69 -9.34 -19.79
#